data_AF-A0A9N9VVL7-F1
#
_entry.id   AF-A0A9N9VVL7-F1
#
_cell.length_a   1.000
_cell.length_b   1.000
_cell.length_c   1.000
_cell.angle_alpha   90.00
_cell.angle_beta   90.00
_cell.angle_gamma   90.00
#
_symmetry.space_group_name_H-M   'P 1'
#
loop_
_entity.id
_entity.type
_entity.pdbx_description
1 polymer ?
#
loop_
_entity_poly.entity_id
_entity_poly.type
_entity_poly.pdbx_seq_one_letter_code
_entity_poly.pdbx_strand_id
1 'polypeptide(L)'
;MHKPARLRRSALRAGLQRDFYNCTETTLGLSLRNRATGGLRLAAAYEEVSDQITRRDPLSKVHLENFGKSIRNMVEKLLLRANARSSDTTPSPSYDEAMRLLDSGYPFYQLRSIDMEAAKLNTFRINQANRVAINHRGIGTKEKIGRVCYNLLISAYPPDMHTFNSLMIELDGVHLTAFSEQIIHSFFFETYLKPTPTTFAAILSHYTLTKNHGKFMRTIASIVGLDPKSGAKVRRFHIDAALDDPIYRRWAMNTRDRTLIGDYVYEHLPLNRLVVEEILRGLIHFHMIPEAITFFTTCVRRNVDITTTTIRQVFDACVWTLDWSAGVRLLQEISKHVHLWKVLMKLCDYKTRAHLIDRTYSIFDMVGMGGASRQISPERLADLELSSNKLLKLKAKVTRSASGLPEYLQPTRERGSLELNEDLRQSYSRALQIESLWKEITRVRKTFASIESKFLKYPFTLEVRAWMADRIGHDALERSNLLFTEIQESLEHFGKAARRRSYEI
;
A
#
# COMPACT_ATOMS: atom_id res chain seq x y z
N MET A 1 -10.38 -37.26 -34.42
CA MET A 1 -10.91 -35.86 -34.36
C MET A 1 -9.98 -35.01 -33.50
N HIS A 2 -9.09 -34.24 -34.13
CA HIS A 2 -8.23 -33.26 -33.44
C HIS A 2 -9.10 -32.10 -32.94
N LYS A 3 -9.24 -31.95 -31.61
CA LYS A 3 -9.74 -30.69 -31.05
C LYS A 3 -8.64 -29.64 -31.25
N PRO A 4 -8.89 -28.52 -31.94
CA PRO A 4 -7.89 -27.47 -32.07
C PRO A 4 -7.53 -26.93 -30.69
N ALA A 5 -6.24 -26.70 -30.45
CA ALA A 5 -5.72 -26.18 -29.19
C ALA A 5 -6.39 -24.82 -28.89
N ARG A 6 -7.30 -24.79 -27.91
CA ARG A 6 -7.93 -23.55 -27.47
C ARG A 6 -6.96 -22.79 -26.58
N LEU A 7 -6.25 -21.83 -27.15
CA LEU A 7 -5.43 -20.91 -26.35
C LEU A 7 -6.36 -20.13 -25.42
N ARG A 8 -6.15 -20.24 -24.10
CA ARG A 8 -6.94 -19.49 -23.12
C ARG A 8 -6.64 -18.00 -23.27
N ARG A 9 -7.66 -17.13 -23.16
CA ARG A 9 -7.50 -15.65 -23.19
C ARG A 9 -6.40 -15.14 -22.25
N SER A 10 -6.24 -15.78 -21.09
CA SER A 10 -5.18 -15.47 -20.13
C SER A 10 -3.76 -15.81 -20.65
N ALA A 11 -3.61 -16.92 -21.36
CA ALA A 11 -2.34 -17.33 -21.96
C ALA A 11 -1.95 -16.43 -23.14
N LEU A 12 -2.93 -16.04 -23.98
CA LEU A 12 -2.72 -15.08 -25.05
C LEU A 12 -2.26 -13.73 -24.49
N ARG A 13 -2.96 -13.24 -23.46
CA ARG A 13 -2.61 -11.98 -22.78
C ARG A 13 -1.20 -12.03 -22.19
N ALA A 14 -0.87 -13.07 -21.43
CA ALA A 14 0.44 -13.21 -20.81
C ALA A 14 1.56 -13.31 -21.86
N GLY A 15 1.30 -14.00 -22.98
CA GLY A 15 2.19 -14.01 -24.14
C GLY A 15 2.43 -12.63 -24.71
N LEU A 16 1.35 -11.91 -25.05
CA LEU A 16 1.45 -10.56 -25.60
C LEU A 16 2.13 -9.57 -24.64
N GLN A 17 1.83 -9.61 -23.34
CA GLN A 17 2.48 -8.72 -22.36
C GLN A 17 3.99 -8.99 -22.26
N ARG A 18 4.39 -10.26 -22.27
CA ARG A 18 5.80 -10.67 -22.22
C ARG A 18 6.54 -10.29 -23.50
N ASP A 19 5.97 -10.62 -24.65
CA ASP A 19 6.65 -10.50 -25.94
C ASP A 19 6.59 -9.08 -26.50
N PHE A 20 5.55 -8.30 -26.16
CA PHE A 20 5.31 -6.95 -26.70
C PHE A 20 5.63 -5.81 -25.73
N TYR A 21 5.26 -5.94 -24.45
CA TYR A 21 5.57 -4.95 -23.40
C TYR A 21 6.79 -5.33 -22.56
N ASN A 22 7.48 -6.43 -22.87
CA ASN A 22 8.60 -6.93 -22.07
C ASN A 22 8.23 -7.07 -20.57
N CYS A 23 6.99 -7.49 -20.30
CA CYS A 23 6.44 -7.68 -18.96
C CYS A 23 6.43 -9.16 -18.62
N THR A 24 7.43 -9.61 -17.85
CA THR A 24 7.50 -11.00 -17.39
C THR A 24 6.70 -11.19 -16.10
N GLU A 25 5.94 -12.29 -15.99
CA GLU A 25 5.15 -12.64 -14.80
C GLU A 25 5.99 -12.74 -13.51
N THR A 26 7.28 -12.99 -13.68
CA THR A 26 8.28 -13.04 -12.63
C THR A 26 8.62 -11.68 -12.03
N THR A 27 8.54 -10.56 -12.76
CA THR A 27 9.06 -9.28 -12.22
C THR A 27 8.17 -8.67 -11.15
N LEU A 28 6.85 -8.52 -11.36
CA LEU A 28 5.96 -8.02 -10.31
C LEU A 28 5.64 -9.09 -9.27
N GLY A 29 5.41 -10.33 -9.72
CA GLY A 29 5.09 -11.47 -8.86
C GLY A 29 6.21 -11.82 -7.89
N LEU A 30 7.47 -11.90 -8.33
CA LEU A 30 8.61 -12.12 -7.43
C LEU A 30 8.98 -10.87 -6.65
N SER A 31 8.82 -9.66 -7.19
CA SER A 31 9.12 -8.42 -6.44
C SER A 31 8.11 -8.14 -5.32
N LEU A 32 6.85 -8.54 -5.49
CA LEU A 32 5.83 -8.53 -4.43
C LEU A 32 5.93 -9.75 -3.49
N ARG A 33 6.47 -10.89 -3.96
CA ARG A 33 6.64 -12.13 -3.15
C ARG A 33 7.95 -12.17 -2.37
N ASN A 34 9.04 -11.61 -2.90
CA ASN A 34 10.31 -11.34 -2.21
C ASN A 34 10.07 -10.16 -1.27
N ARG A 35 9.27 -10.44 -0.24
CA ARG A 35 8.89 -9.45 0.78
C ARG A 35 10.15 -8.89 1.42
N ALA A 36 10.10 -7.60 1.72
CA ALA A 36 11.14 -6.84 2.39
C ALA A 36 11.36 -7.29 3.85
N THR A 37 11.04 -8.54 4.23
CA THR A 37 11.31 -9.09 5.55
C THR A 37 12.78 -8.92 5.92
N GLY A 38 13.71 -9.08 4.96
CA GLY A 38 15.13 -8.80 5.18
C GLY A 38 15.42 -7.32 5.51
N GLY A 39 14.79 -6.38 4.78
CA GLY A 39 14.93 -4.94 5.03
C GLY A 39 14.32 -4.50 6.37
N LEU A 40 13.14 -5.02 6.70
CA LEU A 40 12.49 -4.77 7.99
C LEU A 40 13.28 -5.38 9.16
N ARG A 41 13.83 -6.59 9.00
CA ARG A 41 14.72 -7.21 10.00
C ARG A 41 15.95 -6.34 10.26
N LEU A 42 16.60 -5.86 9.21
CA LEU A 42 17.78 -5.00 9.33
C LEU A 42 17.43 -3.67 10.02
N ALA A 43 16.31 -3.05 9.64
CA ALA A 43 15.82 -1.83 10.27
C ALA A 43 15.51 -2.05 11.76
N ALA A 44 14.78 -3.11 12.11
CA ALA A 44 14.47 -3.44 13.50
C ALA A 44 15.73 -3.68 14.34
N ALA A 45 16.73 -4.39 13.79
CA ALA A 45 18.01 -4.63 14.46
C ALA A 45 18.81 -3.32 14.66
N TYR A 46 18.78 -2.41 13.69
CA TYR A 46 19.41 -1.09 13.84
C TYR A 46 18.72 -0.24 14.91
N GLU A 47 17.38 -0.25 14.94
CA GLU A 47 16.61 0.48 15.93
C GLU A 47 16.87 -0.01 17.37
N GLU A 48 17.10 -1.31 17.57
CA GLU A 48 17.37 -1.89 18.89
C GLU A 48 18.61 -1.30 19.58
N VAL A 49 19.61 -0.91 18.79
CA VAL A 49 20.89 -0.37 19.28
C VAL A 49 20.91 1.16 19.24
N SER A 50 19.88 1.80 18.68
CA SER A 50 19.83 3.26 18.53
C SER A 50 19.28 3.95 19.78
N ASP A 51 20.10 4.78 20.42
CA ASP A 51 19.68 5.63 21.54
C ASP A 51 18.82 6.84 21.11
N GLN A 52 18.66 7.09 19.80
CA GLN A 52 17.89 8.23 19.29
C GLN A 52 16.37 8.00 19.34
N ILE A 53 15.93 6.76 19.57
CA ILE A 53 14.51 6.39 19.51
C ILE A 53 13.89 6.55 20.89
N THR A 54 12.99 7.52 21.01
CA THR A 54 12.25 7.75 22.25
C THR A 54 11.34 6.57 22.58
N ARG A 55 11.41 6.07 23.82
CA ARG A 55 10.57 4.99 24.33
C ARG A 55 9.45 5.54 25.22
N ARG A 56 8.43 4.72 25.47
CA ARG A 56 7.41 4.99 26.49
C ARG A 56 7.43 3.86 27.51
N ASP A 57 8.26 4.01 28.52
CA ASP A 57 8.43 3.03 29.59
C ASP A 57 7.49 3.29 30.78
N PRO A 58 7.12 2.25 31.55
CA PRO A 58 6.41 2.41 32.79
C PRO A 58 7.21 3.27 33.79
N LEU A 59 6.59 4.34 34.28
CA LEU A 59 7.22 5.30 35.22
C LEU A 59 6.93 4.98 36.70
N SER A 60 5.87 4.21 36.98
CA SER A 60 5.43 3.88 38.33
C SER A 60 5.17 2.38 38.46
N LYS A 61 5.15 1.87 39.70
CA LYS A 61 4.81 0.46 39.97
C LYS A 61 3.41 0.11 39.43
N VAL A 62 2.44 1.02 39.57
CA VAL A 62 1.08 0.83 39.04
C VAL A 62 1.09 0.71 37.51
N HIS A 63 1.86 1.55 36.81
CA HIS A 63 2.01 1.43 35.36
C HIS A 63 2.67 0.11 34.97
N LEU A 64 3.67 -0.33 35.75
CA LEU A 64 4.38 -1.59 35.51
C LEU A 64 3.49 -2.81 35.74
N GLU A 65 2.68 -2.82 36.80
CA GLU A 65 1.70 -3.87 37.08
C GLU A 65 0.63 -3.96 35.99
N ASN A 66 0.09 -2.82 35.55
CA ASN A 66 -0.88 -2.79 34.46
C ASN A 66 -0.25 -3.28 33.15
N PHE A 67 1.00 -2.89 32.87
CA PHE A 67 1.74 -3.39 31.72
C PHE A 67 1.97 -4.91 31.82
N GLY A 68 2.37 -5.40 33.00
CA GLY A 68 2.55 -6.82 33.28
C GLY A 68 1.27 -7.63 33.05
N LYS A 69 0.11 -7.12 33.48
CA LYS A 69 -1.21 -7.71 33.20
C LYS A 69 -1.49 -7.79 31.70
N SER A 70 -1.18 -6.74 30.94
CA SER A 70 -1.34 -6.74 29.48
C SER A 70 -0.45 -7.78 28.81
N ILE A 71 0.82 -7.92 29.23
CA ILE A 71 1.72 -8.94 28.70
C ILE A 71 1.25 -10.35 29.08
N ARG A 72 0.78 -10.55 30.32
CA ARG A 72 0.20 -11.83 30.75
C ARG A 72 -0.96 -12.24 29.85
N ASN A 73 -1.93 -11.35 29.63
CA ASN A 73 -3.07 -11.59 28.76
C ASN A 73 -2.66 -11.88 27.31
N MET A 74 -1.64 -11.18 26.79
CA MET A 74 -1.07 -11.47 25.47
C MET A 74 -0.47 -12.89 25.41
N VAL A 75 0.34 -13.26 26.41
CA VAL A 75 0.99 -14.58 26.50
C VAL A 75 -0.03 -15.70 26.62
N GLU A 76 -1.05 -15.54 27.47
CA GLU A 76 -2.15 -16.51 27.61
C GLU A 76 -2.84 -16.75 26.26
N LYS A 77 -3.19 -15.69 25.52
CA LYS A 77 -3.79 -15.80 24.19
C LYS A 77 -2.86 -16.47 23.17
N LEU A 78 -1.55 -16.25 23.24
CA LEU A 78 -0.57 -16.92 22.39
C LEU A 78 -0.50 -18.41 22.69
N LEU A 79 -0.43 -18.79 23.97
CA LEU A 79 -0.38 -20.19 24.40
C LEU A 79 -1.68 -20.93 24.06
N LEU A 80 -2.85 -20.31 24.28
CA LEU A 80 -4.14 -20.89 23.87
C LEU A 80 -4.19 -21.17 22.36
N ARG A 81 -3.73 -20.21 21.54
CA ARG A 81 -3.64 -20.41 20.07
C ARG A 81 -2.62 -21.46 19.67
N ALA A 82 -1.52 -21.57 20.41
CA ALA A 82 -0.51 -22.59 20.16
C ALA A 82 -1.07 -23.99 20.43
N ASN A 83 -1.82 -24.17 21.52
CA ASN A 83 -2.47 -25.43 21.84
C ASN A 83 -3.54 -25.80 20.82
N ALA A 84 -4.42 -24.86 20.45
CA ALA A 84 -5.50 -25.10 19.50
C ALA A 84 -5.02 -25.46 18.08
N ARG A 85 -3.79 -25.07 17.71
CA ARG A 85 -3.20 -25.32 16.38
C ARG A 85 -2.21 -26.47 16.36
N SER A 86 -1.85 -27.01 17.50
CA SER A 86 -0.89 -28.11 17.59
C SER A 86 -1.65 -29.42 17.38
N SER A 87 -1.41 -30.06 16.23
CA SER A 87 -1.75 -31.47 16.01
C SER A 87 -0.68 -32.42 16.53
N ASP A 88 0.47 -31.87 16.94
CA ASP A 88 1.66 -32.65 17.24
C ASP A 88 1.61 -33.18 18.67
N THR A 89 1.79 -34.49 18.82
CA THR A 89 1.99 -35.18 20.10
C THR A 89 3.42 -35.01 20.64
N THR A 90 4.24 -34.17 20.01
CA THR A 90 5.62 -33.93 20.42
C THR A 90 5.68 -33.16 21.75
N PRO A 91 6.53 -33.57 22.71
CA PRO A 91 6.68 -32.86 23.97
C PRO A 91 7.05 -31.40 23.73
N SER A 92 6.37 -30.49 24.41
CA SER A 92 6.60 -29.05 24.32
C SER A 92 6.95 -28.50 25.72
N PRO A 93 8.12 -28.85 26.28
CA PRO A 93 8.46 -28.53 27.67
C PRO A 93 8.44 -27.03 27.96
N SER A 94 8.81 -26.19 26.99
CA SER A 94 8.82 -24.74 27.19
C SER A 94 7.40 -24.17 27.22
N TYR A 95 6.46 -24.81 26.51
CA TYR A 95 5.05 -24.47 26.59
C TYR A 95 4.49 -24.79 27.98
N ASP A 96 4.78 -25.99 28.49
CA ASP A 96 4.28 -26.46 29.79
C ASP A 96 4.87 -25.62 30.95
N GLU A 97 6.15 -25.23 30.85
CA GLU A 97 6.78 -24.31 31.80
C GLU A 97 6.15 -22.91 31.72
N ALA A 98 5.89 -22.37 30.53
CA ALA A 98 5.25 -21.07 30.39
C ALA A 98 3.84 -21.05 31.00
N MET A 99 3.07 -22.14 30.87
CA MET A 99 1.77 -22.29 31.54
C MET A 99 1.92 -22.28 33.07
N ARG A 100 2.88 -23.04 33.62
CA ARG A 100 3.16 -23.05 35.08
C ARG A 100 3.57 -21.69 35.61
N LEU A 101 4.35 -20.92 34.84
CA LEU A 101 4.73 -19.55 35.21
C LEU A 101 3.51 -18.61 35.25
N LEU A 102 2.58 -18.72 34.30
CA LEU A 102 1.33 -17.95 34.32
C LEU A 102 0.51 -18.24 35.59
N ASP A 103 0.36 -19.53 35.92
CA ASP A 103 -0.36 -19.98 37.13
C ASP A 103 0.33 -19.48 38.41
N SER A 104 1.66 -19.39 38.40
CA SER A 104 2.47 -18.87 39.51
C SER A 104 2.46 -17.34 39.62
N GLY A 105 1.78 -16.63 38.72
CA GLY A 105 1.63 -15.18 38.80
C GLY A 105 2.70 -14.36 38.09
N TYR A 106 3.50 -14.94 37.18
CA TYR A 106 4.42 -14.17 36.33
C TYR A 106 3.67 -13.30 35.29
N PRO A 107 4.30 -12.26 34.71
CA PRO A 107 5.67 -11.80 34.93
C PRO A 107 5.83 -10.87 36.15
N PHE A 108 7.00 -10.91 36.80
CA PHE A 108 7.42 -9.99 37.86
C PHE A 108 8.49 -9.03 37.34
N TYR A 109 8.05 -7.97 36.66
CA TYR A 109 8.97 -7.01 36.07
C TYR A 109 9.54 -6.03 37.08
N GLN A 110 10.72 -5.51 36.76
CA GLN A 110 11.36 -4.38 37.43
C GLN A 110 11.25 -3.11 36.57
N LEU A 111 11.31 -1.95 37.22
CA LEU A 111 11.35 -0.66 36.52
C LEU A 111 12.69 -0.50 35.82
N ARG A 112 12.65 -0.13 34.53
CA ARG A 112 13.86 0.13 33.72
C ARG A 112 14.69 1.30 34.25
N SER A 113 14.07 2.22 34.99
CA SER A 113 14.76 3.35 35.62
C SER A 113 15.69 2.94 36.76
N ILE A 114 15.58 1.72 37.29
CA ILE A 114 16.46 1.21 38.34
C ILE A 114 17.85 0.91 37.77
N ASP A 115 17.90 0.26 36.61
CA ASP A 115 19.15 -0.02 35.89
C ASP A 115 18.86 -0.06 34.38
N MET A 116 19.21 1.03 33.71
CA MET A 116 18.94 1.22 32.28
C MET A 116 19.81 0.33 31.40
N GLU A 117 21.07 0.11 31.78
CA GLU A 117 22.02 -0.66 30.97
C GLU A 117 21.72 -2.16 31.07
N ALA A 118 21.40 -2.66 32.28
CA ALA A 118 20.89 -4.02 32.43
C ALA A 118 19.57 -4.22 31.67
N ALA A 119 18.66 -3.23 31.69
CA ALA A 119 17.41 -3.30 30.93
C ALA A 119 17.63 -3.34 29.41
N LYS A 120 18.56 -2.54 28.88
CA LYS A 120 18.96 -2.55 27.46
C LYS A 120 19.55 -3.92 27.08
N LEU A 121 20.50 -4.42 27.86
CA LEU A 121 21.13 -5.72 27.62
C LEU A 121 20.12 -6.88 27.68
N ASN A 122 19.20 -6.84 28.65
CA ASN A 122 18.13 -7.82 28.76
C ASN A 122 17.20 -7.78 27.53
N THR A 123 16.85 -6.59 27.04
CA THR A 123 16.03 -6.42 25.82
C THR A 123 16.72 -6.99 24.58
N PHE A 124 18.02 -6.75 24.44
CA PHE A 124 18.81 -7.32 23.34
C PHE A 124 18.82 -8.86 23.40
N ARG A 125 19.12 -9.41 24.58
CA ARG A 125 19.19 -10.86 24.82
C ARG A 125 17.84 -11.55 24.57
N ILE A 126 16.74 -10.99 25.05
CA ILE A 126 15.42 -11.57 24.84
C ILE A 126 15.02 -11.53 23.37
N ASN A 127 15.29 -10.44 22.65
CA ASN A 127 14.98 -10.34 21.22
C ASN A 127 15.81 -11.34 20.41
N GLN A 128 17.09 -11.52 20.74
CA GLN A 128 17.94 -12.54 20.14
C GLN A 128 17.42 -13.96 20.43
N ALA A 129 17.10 -14.27 21.68
CA ALA A 129 16.56 -15.58 22.07
C ALA A 129 15.24 -15.89 21.37
N ASN A 130 14.34 -14.90 21.25
CA ASN A 130 13.07 -15.05 20.56
C ASN A 130 13.26 -15.29 19.05
N ARG A 131 14.17 -14.55 18.39
CA ARG A 131 14.52 -14.79 16.97
C ARG A 131 15.02 -16.21 16.75
N VAL A 132 15.91 -16.69 17.61
CA VAL A 132 16.45 -18.06 17.54
C VAL A 132 15.33 -19.09 17.75
N ALA A 133 14.46 -18.90 18.74
CA ALA A 133 13.35 -19.80 19.01
C ALA A 133 12.38 -19.91 17.83
N ILE A 134 11.99 -18.78 17.22
CA ILE A 134 11.04 -18.76 16.09
C ILE A 134 11.64 -19.43 14.84
N ASN A 135 12.91 -19.13 14.54
CA ASN A 135 13.58 -19.62 13.32
C ASN A 135 14.15 -21.04 13.45
N HIS A 136 14.13 -21.64 14.64
CA HIS A 136 14.65 -22.99 14.84
C HIS A 136 13.93 -24.01 13.94
N ARG A 137 14.70 -24.74 13.13
CA ARG A 137 14.19 -25.79 12.25
C ARG A 137 14.15 -27.10 13.05
N GLY A 138 13.02 -27.82 13.04
CA GLY A 138 12.89 -29.11 13.74
C GLY A 138 12.16 -29.10 15.09
N ILE A 139 11.67 -27.95 15.56
CA ILE A 139 10.75 -27.90 16.70
C ILE A 139 9.34 -27.51 16.24
N GLY A 140 8.32 -28.12 16.84
CA GLY A 140 6.91 -27.85 16.54
C GLY A 140 6.49 -26.43 16.90
N THR A 141 5.40 -25.94 16.30
CA THR A 141 4.90 -24.58 16.56
C THR A 141 4.58 -24.34 18.03
N LYS A 142 4.05 -25.35 18.73
CA LYS A 142 3.71 -25.26 20.16
C LYS A 142 4.95 -24.96 21.01
N GLU A 143 6.03 -25.69 20.80
CA GLU A 143 7.31 -25.46 21.48
C GLU A 143 7.95 -24.10 21.11
N LYS A 144 7.89 -23.69 19.83
CA LYS A 144 8.39 -22.36 19.40
C LYS A 144 7.72 -21.22 20.16
N ILE A 145 6.39 -21.24 20.20
CA ILE A 145 5.60 -20.21 20.88
C ILE A 145 5.76 -20.34 22.39
N GLY A 146 5.84 -21.56 22.93
CA GLY A 146 6.16 -21.82 24.32
C GLY A 146 7.46 -21.15 24.76
N ARG A 147 8.55 -21.31 23.99
CA ARG A 147 9.84 -20.64 24.26
C ARG A 147 9.73 -19.12 24.26
N VAL A 148 9.02 -18.54 23.28
CA VAL A 148 8.81 -17.09 23.24
C VAL A 148 8.04 -16.62 24.47
N CYS A 149 6.97 -17.33 24.85
CA CYS A 149 6.15 -17.00 26.01
C CYS A 149 6.95 -17.13 27.31
N TYR A 150 7.70 -18.22 27.48
CA TYR A 150 8.63 -18.43 28.59
C TYR A 150 9.61 -17.26 28.73
N ASN A 151 10.27 -16.90 27.63
CA ASN A 151 11.24 -15.80 27.61
C ASN A 151 10.60 -14.46 28.05
N LEU A 152 9.37 -14.17 27.59
CA LEU A 152 8.64 -12.96 27.96
C LEU A 152 8.25 -12.93 29.44
N LEU A 153 7.90 -14.09 30.01
CA LEU A 153 7.46 -14.22 31.40
C LEU A 153 8.62 -14.14 32.40
N ILE A 154 9.75 -14.79 32.08
CA ILE A 154 10.91 -14.85 32.98
C ILE A 154 11.79 -13.60 32.92
N SER A 155 11.58 -12.75 31.91
CA SER A 155 12.38 -11.54 31.74
C SER A 155 12.28 -10.62 32.95
N ALA A 156 13.43 -10.10 33.41
CA ALA A 156 13.46 -9.17 34.54
C ALA A 156 12.81 -7.81 34.22
N TYR A 157 12.79 -7.41 32.95
CA TYR A 157 12.27 -6.12 32.50
C TYR A 157 11.17 -6.32 31.46
N PRO A 158 10.19 -5.39 31.38
CA PRO A 158 9.08 -5.52 30.44
C PRO A 158 9.56 -5.45 28.98
N PRO A 159 8.94 -6.21 28.05
CA PRO A 159 9.23 -6.11 26.63
C PRO A 159 8.86 -4.71 26.11
N ASP A 160 9.68 -4.18 25.19
CA ASP A 160 9.44 -2.86 24.60
C ASP A 160 8.92 -2.95 23.16
N MET A 161 8.78 -1.80 22.50
CA MET A 161 8.30 -1.77 21.12
C MET A 161 9.25 -2.47 20.15
N HIS A 162 10.55 -2.53 20.44
CA HIS A 162 11.51 -3.27 19.61
C HIS A 162 11.28 -4.78 19.74
N THR A 163 11.00 -5.29 20.94
CA THR A 163 10.57 -6.68 21.13
C THR A 163 9.32 -7.00 20.32
N PHE A 164 8.30 -6.13 20.36
CA PHE A 164 7.08 -6.30 19.57
C PHE A 164 7.36 -6.32 18.06
N ASN A 165 8.16 -5.37 17.55
CA ASN A 165 8.55 -5.32 16.14
C ASN A 165 9.28 -6.59 15.70
N SER A 166 10.26 -7.02 16.49
CA SER A 166 11.02 -8.24 16.24
C SER A 166 10.11 -9.47 16.21
N LEU A 167 9.18 -9.62 17.16
CA LEU A 167 8.22 -10.71 17.16
C LEU A 167 7.31 -10.70 15.92
N MET A 168 6.75 -9.54 15.55
CA MET A 168 5.89 -9.41 14.36
C MET A 168 6.65 -9.86 13.09
N ILE A 169 7.84 -9.30 12.88
CA ILE A 169 8.65 -9.55 11.68
C ILE A 169 9.09 -11.02 11.60
N GLU A 170 9.55 -11.61 12.70
CA GLU A 170 10.03 -12.99 12.71
C GLU A 170 8.89 -13.99 12.53
N LEU A 171 7.77 -13.81 13.23
CA LEU A 171 6.60 -14.69 13.11
C LEU A 171 6.04 -14.65 11.69
N ASP A 172 5.93 -13.46 11.09
CA ASP A 172 5.49 -13.32 9.70
C ASP A 172 6.49 -13.93 8.70
N GLY A 173 7.78 -13.81 8.98
CA GLY A 173 8.86 -14.40 8.19
C GLY A 173 8.82 -15.93 8.12
N VAL A 174 8.32 -16.60 9.17
CA VAL A 174 8.11 -18.06 9.20
C VAL A 174 6.65 -18.48 8.96
N HIS A 175 5.82 -17.55 8.47
CA HIS A 175 4.39 -17.77 8.18
C HIS A 175 3.53 -18.15 9.40
N LEU A 176 3.97 -17.84 10.62
CA LEU A 176 3.21 -17.94 11.86
C LEU A 176 2.35 -16.67 12.09
N THR A 177 1.68 -16.22 11.03
CA THR A 177 0.99 -14.91 10.96
C THR A 177 -0.10 -14.75 12.01
N ALA A 178 -0.78 -15.82 12.41
CA ALA A 178 -1.83 -15.72 13.42
C ALA A 178 -1.31 -15.38 14.83
N PHE A 179 -0.03 -15.65 15.10
CA PHE A 179 0.63 -15.21 16.32
C PHE A 179 1.08 -13.75 16.19
N SER A 180 1.63 -13.36 15.03
CA SER A 180 1.94 -11.94 14.72
C SER A 180 0.69 -11.04 14.87
N GLU A 181 -0.46 -11.49 14.37
CA GLU A 181 -1.76 -10.82 14.54
C GLU A 181 -2.13 -10.61 16.02
N GLN A 182 -1.78 -11.55 16.91
CA GLN A 182 -2.01 -11.36 18.36
C GLN A 182 -1.10 -10.28 18.94
N ILE A 183 0.17 -10.22 18.51
CA ILE A 183 1.10 -9.17 18.91
C ILE A 183 0.60 -7.81 18.45
N ILE A 184 0.12 -7.71 17.20
CA ILE A 184 -0.47 -6.48 16.64
C ILE A 184 -1.72 -6.06 17.42
N HIS A 185 -2.60 -7.01 17.75
CA HIS A 185 -3.77 -6.73 18.57
C HIS A 185 -3.38 -6.18 19.94
N SER A 186 -2.41 -6.81 20.62
CA SER A 186 -1.93 -6.36 21.93
C SER A 186 -1.27 -4.97 21.85
N PHE A 187 -0.53 -4.71 20.77
CA PHE A 187 0.01 -3.37 20.49
C PHE A 187 -1.10 -2.32 20.41
N PHE A 188 -2.17 -2.55 19.64
CA PHE A 188 -3.21 -1.53 19.48
C PHE A 188 -4.06 -1.34 20.74
N PHE A 189 -4.47 -2.43 21.41
CA PHE A 189 -5.57 -2.39 22.38
C PHE A 189 -5.19 -2.70 23.82
N GLU A 190 -4.05 -3.35 24.08
CA GLU A 190 -3.72 -3.84 25.42
C GLU A 190 -2.53 -3.09 26.04
N THR A 191 -1.63 -2.53 25.22
CA THR A 191 -0.42 -1.85 25.70
C THR A 191 -0.46 -0.35 25.45
N TYR A 192 0.43 0.41 26.10
CA TYR A 192 0.60 1.84 25.84
C TYR A 192 1.92 2.16 25.12
N LEU A 193 2.52 1.17 24.45
CA LEU A 193 3.81 1.34 23.77
C LEU A 193 3.75 2.47 22.72
N LYS A 194 4.84 3.22 22.61
CA LYS A 194 5.03 4.23 21.56
C LYS A 194 5.62 3.53 20.33
N PRO A 195 5.04 3.71 19.13
CA PRO A 195 5.60 3.12 17.92
C PRO A 195 7.00 3.65 17.61
N THR A 196 7.83 2.80 17.02
CA THR A 196 9.12 3.20 16.43
C THR A 196 8.96 3.37 14.91
N PRO A 197 9.98 3.89 14.19
CA PRO A 197 9.92 4.03 12.74
C PRO A 197 9.57 2.72 11.99
N THR A 198 9.95 1.55 12.51
CA THR A 198 9.68 0.23 11.91
C THR A 198 8.29 -0.33 12.25
N THR A 199 7.65 0.12 13.34
CA THR A 199 6.41 -0.48 13.84
C THR A 199 5.29 -0.55 12.80
N PHE A 200 4.95 0.58 12.20
CA PHE A 200 3.86 0.60 11.21
C PHE A 200 4.24 -0.06 9.89
N ALA A 201 5.52 -0.06 9.52
CA ALA A 201 5.98 -0.81 8.35
C ALA A 201 5.79 -2.32 8.56
N ALA A 202 6.12 -2.85 9.74
CA ALA A 202 5.88 -4.26 10.09
C ALA A 202 4.38 -4.61 10.07
N ILE A 203 3.52 -3.77 10.64
CA ILE A 203 2.05 -3.98 10.67
C ILE A 203 1.46 -3.94 9.25
N LEU A 204 1.86 -2.98 8.42
CA LEU A 204 1.41 -2.91 7.02
C LEU A 204 1.85 -4.13 6.21
N SER A 205 3.09 -4.60 6.43
CA SER A 205 3.62 -5.80 5.79
C SER A 205 2.83 -7.04 6.21
N HIS A 206 2.49 -7.15 7.50
CA HIS A 206 1.65 -8.21 8.04
C HIS A 206 0.28 -8.28 7.34
N TYR A 207 -0.44 -7.15 7.25
CA TYR A 207 -1.76 -7.15 6.62
C TYR A 207 -1.73 -7.36 5.11
N THR A 208 -0.63 -6.97 4.46
CA THR A 208 -0.36 -7.35 3.07
C THR A 208 -0.15 -8.87 2.96
N LEU A 209 0.60 -9.47 3.89
CA LEU A 209 0.85 -10.91 3.92
C LEU A 209 -0.41 -11.74 4.19
N THR A 210 -1.26 -11.31 5.11
CA THR A 210 -2.53 -11.98 5.41
C THR A 210 -3.66 -11.62 4.44
N LYS A 211 -3.39 -10.76 3.44
CA LYS A 211 -4.34 -10.26 2.45
C LYS A 211 -5.55 -9.56 3.09
N ASN A 212 -5.36 -8.91 4.24
CA ASN A 212 -6.42 -8.24 4.97
C ASN A 212 -6.50 -6.76 4.57
N HIS A 213 -7.19 -6.48 3.46
CA HIS A 213 -7.39 -5.12 2.95
C HIS A 213 -8.00 -4.17 3.98
N GLY A 214 -9.02 -4.62 4.74
CA GLY A 214 -9.72 -3.77 5.71
C GLY A 214 -8.81 -3.31 6.84
N LYS A 215 -8.01 -4.22 7.41
CA LYS A 215 -7.05 -3.87 8.47
C LYS A 215 -5.85 -3.09 7.93
N PHE A 216 -5.44 -3.34 6.69
CA PHE A 216 -4.42 -2.52 6.01
C PHE A 216 -4.88 -1.06 5.90
N MET A 217 -6.09 -0.81 5.38
CA MET A 217 -6.64 0.55 5.27
C MET A 217 -6.86 1.20 6.63
N ARG A 218 -7.31 0.44 7.63
CA ARG A 218 -7.41 0.94 9.00
C ARG A 218 -6.04 1.35 9.57
N THR A 219 -4.98 0.61 9.25
CA THR A 219 -3.61 0.96 9.67
C THR A 219 -3.15 2.27 9.05
N ILE A 220 -3.46 2.50 7.77
CA ILE A 220 -3.22 3.81 7.12
C ILE A 220 -4.03 4.90 7.81
N ALA A 221 -5.31 4.65 8.13
CA ALA A 221 -6.12 5.60 8.89
C ALA A 221 -5.51 5.92 10.25
N SER A 222 -4.97 4.93 10.97
CA SER A 222 -4.25 5.14 12.23
C SER A 222 -3.04 6.05 12.06
N ILE A 223 -2.23 5.86 11.00
CA ILE A 223 -1.04 6.68 10.69
C ILE A 223 -1.41 8.16 10.55
N VAL A 224 -2.51 8.48 9.87
CA VAL A 224 -2.97 9.86 9.64
C VAL A 224 -3.92 10.38 10.73
N GLY A 225 -4.03 9.68 11.86
CA GLY A 225 -4.91 10.07 12.97
C GLY A 225 -6.40 10.01 12.65
N LEU A 226 -6.81 9.23 11.63
CA LEU A 226 -8.21 8.99 11.24
C LEU A 226 -8.89 7.82 11.97
N ASP A 227 -8.15 6.99 12.73
CA ASP A 227 -8.74 5.93 13.57
C ASP A 227 -9.04 6.47 14.99
N PRO A 228 -10.32 6.68 15.36
CA PRO A 228 -10.69 7.19 16.68
C PRO A 228 -10.31 6.23 17.82
N LYS A 229 -10.22 4.92 17.55
CA LYS A 229 -10.04 3.92 18.62
C LYS A 229 -8.61 3.92 19.16
N SER A 230 -7.63 3.88 18.26
CA SER A 230 -6.22 3.73 18.65
C SER A 230 -5.32 4.86 18.15
N GLY A 231 -5.66 5.50 17.03
CA GLY A 231 -4.74 6.37 16.29
C GLY A 231 -3.36 5.72 16.05
N ALA A 232 -2.35 6.55 15.82
CA ALA A 232 -0.97 6.08 15.66
C ALA A 232 -0.27 5.75 16.99
N LYS A 233 -0.89 6.04 18.15
CA LYS A 233 -0.29 5.93 19.50
C LYS A 233 0.95 6.81 19.75
N VAL A 234 1.24 7.78 18.87
CA VAL A 234 2.29 8.80 19.06
C VAL A 234 1.94 9.72 20.21
N ARG A 235 0.82 10.44 20.09
CA ARG A 235 0.26 11.31 21.13
C ARG A 235 -1.22 11.57 20.83
N ARG A 236 -2.01 11.74 21.88
CA ARG A 236 -3.40 12.20 21.80
C ARG A 236 -3.74 13.04 23.02
N PHE A 237 -4.61 14.02 22.86
CA PHE A 237 -5.16 14.81 23.95
C PHE A 237 -6.66 15.04 23.76
N HIS A 238 -7.37 15.14 24.87
CA HIS A 238 -8.75 15.63 24.87
C HIS A 238 -8.74 17.14 24.58
N ILE A 239 -9.80 17.66 23.95
CA ILE A 239 -9.91 19.07 23.58
C ILE A 239 -9.86 20.00 24.81
N ASP A 240 -10.35 19.54 25.96
CA ASP A 240 -10.31 20.30 27.22
C ASP A 240 -8.89 20.70 27.61
N ALA A 241 -7.90 19.82 27.38
CA ALA A 241 -6.51 20.15 27.65
C ALA A 241 -6.01 21.36 26.82
N ALA A 242 -6.57 21.56 25.63
CA ALA A 242 -6.29 22.72 24.77
C ALA A 242 -7.09 23.98 25.16
N LEU A 243 -8.17 23.83 25.92
CA LEU A 243 -8.86 24.96 26.54
C LEU A 243 -8.05 25.49 27.71
N ASP A 244 -7.50 24.59 28.53
CA ASP A 244 -6.78 24.93 29.76
C ASP A 244 -5.37 25.51 29.55
N ASP A 245 -4.63 25.02 28.54
CA ASP A 245 -3.24 25.42 28.31
C ASP A 245 -3.03 26.00 26.89
N PRO A 246 -2.50 27.25 26.76
CA PRO A 246 -2.11 27.83 25.49
C PRO A 246 -1.12 26.98 24.67
N ILE A 247 -0.25 26.18 25.31
CA ILE A 247 0.71 25.29 24.66
C ILE A 247 -0.04 24.15 23.95
N TYR A 248 -0.98 23.50 24.64
CA TYR A 248 -1.81 22.45 24.04
C TYR A 248 -2.73 23.00 22.96
N ARG A 249 -3.18 24.25 23.09
CA ARG A 249 -3.94 24.94 22.03
C ARG A 249 -3.12 25.15 20.77
N ARG A 250 -1.91 25.74 20.90
CA ARG A 250 -1.00 25.93 19.77
C ARG A 250 -0.60 24.59 19.15
N TRP A 251 -0.44 23.57 19.99
CA TRP A 251 -0.23 22.20 19.54
C TRP A 251 -1.46 21.74 18.71
N ALA A 252 -2.67 21.72 19.27
CA ALA A 252 -3.85 21.20 18.60
C ALA A 252 -4.16 21.86 17.24
N MET A 253 -3.87 23.16 17.10
CA MET A 253 -4.12 23.94 15.88
C MET A 253 -3.26 23.54 14.66
N ASN A 254 -2.20 22.74 14.82
CA ASN A 254 -1.38 22.30 13.69
C ASN A 254 -2.04 21.14 12.92
N THR A 255 -2.95 21.48 12.00
CA THR A 255 -3.70 20.51 11.17
C THR A 255 -2.87 19.76 10.12
N ARG A 256 -1.59 20.12 9.93
CA ARG A 256 -0.71 19.39 9.01
C ARG A 256 -0.23 18.07 9.59
N ASP A 257 -0.01 18.05 10.91
CA ASP A 257 0.55 16.91 11.63
C ASP A 257 -0.46 16.29 12.60
N ARG A 258 -1.69 16.83 12.65
CA ARG A 258 -2.75 16.40 13.56
C ARG A 258 -4.11 16.35 12.89
N THR A 259 -4.95 15.48 13.43
CA THR A 259 -6.37 15.38 13.07
C THR A 259 -7.22 15.47 14.33
N LEU A 260 -8.28 16.28 14.28
CA LEU A 260 -9.33 16.32 15.28
C LEU A 260 -10.41 15.29 14.92
N ILE A 261 -10.73 14.39 15.84
CA ILE A 261 -11.83 13.42 15.71
C ILE A 261 -12.60 13.32 17.01
N GLY A 262 -13.89 13.67 16.95
CA GLY A 262 -14.69 13.86 18.15
C GLY A 262 -14.01 14.87 19.06
N ASP A 263 -13.86 14.51 20.33
CA ASP A 263 -13.27 15.38 21.35
C ASP A 263 -11.76 15.18 21.53
N TYR A 264 -11.11 14.44 20.63
CA TYR A 264 -9.69 14.12 20.72
C TYR A 264 -8.88 14.61 19.52
N VAL A 265 -7.70 15.16 19.79
CA VAL A 265 -6.71 15.53 18.78
C VAL A 265 -5.61 14.49 18.74
N TYR A 266 -5.39 13.90 17.57
CA TYR A 266 -4.41 12.84 17.32
C TYR A 266 -3.21 13.35 16.55
N GLU A 267 -2.00 13.03 17.03
CA GLU A 267 -0.75 13.27 16.29
C GLU A 267 -0.55 12.19 15.23
N HIS A 268 -0.24 12.62 14.00
CA HIS A 268 0.10 11.73 12.90
C HIS A 268 1.43 11.02 13.18
N LEU A 269 1.59 9.82 12.61
CA LEU A 269 2.90 9.18 12.58
C LEU A 269 3.77 9.87 11.52
N PRO A 270 5.00 10.30 11.88
CA PRO A 270 5.96 10.79 10.89
C PRO A 270 6.23 9.72 9.83
N LEU A 271 6.02 10.08 8.56
CA LEU A 271 6.26 9.17 7.45
C LEU A 271 7.77 9.04 7.18
N ASN A 272 8.31 7.85 7.42
CA ASN A 272 9.65 7.48 6.99
C ASN A 272 9.59 6.62 5.71
N ARG A 273 10.75 6.38 5.11
CA ARG A 273 10.87 5.58 3.88
C ARG A 273 10.28 4.18 4.00
N LEU A 274 10.47 3.47 5.12
CA LEU A 274 9.95 2.11 5.31
C LEU A 274 8.41 2.09 5.27
N VAL A 275 7.77 3.01 5.99
CA VAL A 275 6.31 3.14 6.02
C VAL A 275 5.77 3.50 4.65
N VAL A 276 6.38 4.47 3.97
CA VAL A 276 5.96 4.91 2.63
C VAL A 276 6.05 3.77 1.62
N GLU A 277 7.15 3.02 1.62
CA GLU A 277 7.33 1.90 0.71
C GLU A 277 6.36 0.74 1.00
N GLU A 278 6.10 0.40 2.27
CA GLU A 278 5.11 -0.63 2.60
C GLU A 278 3.69 -0.20 2.28
N ILE A 279 3.34 1.10 2.40
CA ILE A 279 2.06 1.63 1.91
C ILE A 279 1.96 1.43 0.39
N LEU A 280 2.98 1.84 -0.38
CA LEU A 280 2.98 1.68 -1.84
C LEU A 280 2.86 0.22 -2.26
N ARG A 281 3.64 -0.68 -1.64
CA ARG A 281 3.57 -2.12 -1.91
C ARG A 281 2.20 -2.69 -1.58
N GLY A 282 1.61 -2.32 -0.44
CA GLY A 282 0.28 -2.78 -0.05
C GLY A 282 -0.82 -2.27 -0.98
N LEU A 283 -0.80 -1.00 -1.39
CA LEU A 283 -1.75 -0.45 -2.35
C LEU A 283 -1.67 -1.18 -3.70
N ILE A 284 -0.46 -1.45 -4.20
CA ILE A 284 -0.26 -2.25 -5.41
C ILE A 284 -0.78 -3.69 -5.22
N HIS A 285 -0.50 -4.31 -4.07
CA HIS A 285 -0.94 -5.67 -3.74
C HIS A 285 -2.47 -5.80 -3.73
N PHE A 286 -3.17 -4.79 -3.20
CA PHE A 286 -4.63 -4.74 -3.15
C PHE A 286 -5.27 -4.18 -4.43
N HIS A 287 -4.51 -4.03 -5.51
CA HIS A 287 -4.98 -3.50 -6.80
C HIS A 287 -5.55 -2.07 -6.75
N MET A 288 -5.08 -1.26 -5.79
CA MET A 288 -5.38 0.16 -5.62
C MET A 288 -4.28 1.02 -6.29
N ILE A 289 -4.07 0.77 -7.58
CA ILE A 289 -2.95 1.35 -8.33
C ILE A 289 -3.14 2.87 -8.55
N PRO A 290 -4.34 3.39 -8.87
CA PRO A 290 -4.56 4.84 -8.96
C PRO A 290 -4.22 5.59 -7.66
N GLU A 291 -4.57 5.01 -6.51
CA GLU A 291 -4.24 5.53 -5.19
C GLU A 291 -2.74 5.44 -4.93
N ALA A 292 -2.10 4.32 -5.29
CA ALA A 292 -0.65 4.16 -5.20
C ALA A 292 0.10 5.22 -6.02
N ILE A 293 -0.35 5.52 -7.23
CA ILE A 293 0.23 6.58 -8.08
C ILE A 293 0.08 7.94 -7.42
N THR A 294 -1.11 8.28 -6.92
CA THR A 294 -1.36 9.58 -6.29
C THR A 294 -0.50 9.76 -5.04
N PHE A 295 -0.37 8.71 -4.23
CA PHE A 295 0.51 8.72 -3.06
C PHE A 295 1.98 8.84 -3.47
N PHE A 296 2.42 8.03 -4.44
CA PHE A 296 3.77 8.05 -4.99
C PHE A 296 4.18 9.43 -5.53
N THR A 297 3.36 10.04 -6.40
CA THR A 297 3.69 11.34 -7.00
C THR A 297 3.71 12.43 -5.94
N THR A 298 2.85 12.35 -4.93
CA THR A 298 2.87 13.26 -3.77
C THR A 298 4.16 13.13 -2.97
N CYS A 299 4.61 11.90 -2.68
CA CYS A 299 5.87 11.65 -1.98
C CYS A 299 7.08 12.21 -2.75
N VAL A 300 7.19 11.95 -4.06
CA VAL A 300 8.30 12.48 -4.86
C VAL A 300 8.27 14.01 -4.93
N ARG A 301 7.09 14.63 -5.04
CA ARG A 301 6.94 16.10 -5.01
C ARG A 301 7.36 16.73 -3.68
N ARG A 302 7.21 15.98 -2.59
CA ARG A 302 7.62 16.39 -1.24
C ARG A 302 9.07 15.99 -0.91
N ASN A 303 9.83 15.49 -1.89
CA ASN A 303 11.21 14.99 -1.72
C ASN A 303 11.33 13.90 -0.64
N VAL A 304 10.31 13.06 -0.48
CA VAL A 304 10.39 11.87 0.35
C VAL A 304 11.26 10.84 -0.35
N ASP A 305 12.22 10.26 0.38
CA ASP A 305 13.11 9.24 -0.16
C ASP A 305 12.37 7.92 -0.45
N ILE A 306 12.54 7.41 -1.67
CA ILE A 306 11.92 6.17 -2.16
C ILE A 306 12.97 5.40 -2.94
N THR A 307 13.10 4.10 -2.67
CA THR A 307 13.96 3.21 -3.45
C THR A 307 13.62 3.20 -4.94
N THR A 308 14.66 3.10 -5.77
CA THR A 308 14.53 2.80 -7.20
C THR A 308 13.72 1.52 -7.46
N THR A 309 13.80 0.52 -6.58
CA THR A 309 13.01 -0.72 -6.66
C THR A 309 11.52 -0.44 -6.52
N THR A 310 11.10 0.36 -5.54
CA THR A 310 9.69 0.72 -5.35
C THR A 310 9.17 1.61 -6.48
N ILE A 311 10.01 2.52 -7.00
CA ILE A 311 9.67 3.32 -8.19
C ILE A 311 9.38 2.40 -9.39
N ARG A 312 10.22 1.40 -9.63
CA ARG A 312 10.01 0.41 -10.70
C ARG A 312 8.70 -0.36 -10.49
N GLN A 313 8.42 -0.80 -9.25
CA GLN A 313 7.20 -1.53 -8.92
C GLN A 313 5.93 -0.74 -9.27
N VAL A 314 5.90 0.58 -9.03
CA VAL A 314 4.74 1.43 -9.39
C VAL A 314 4.50 1.45 -10.90
N PHE A 315 5.56 1.64 -11.70
CA PHE A 315 5.45 1.65 -13.18
C PHE A 315 5.11 0.26 -13.73
N ASP A 316 5.73 -0.78 -13.19
CA ASP A 316 5.46 -2.17 -13.57
C ASP A 316 4.00 -2.55 -13.24
N ALA A 317 3.46 -2.11 -12.10
CA ALA A 317 2.09 -2.40 -11.71
C ALA A 317 1.08 -1.88 -12.73
N CYS A 318 1.30 -0.68 -13.28
CA CYS A 318 0.43 -0.08 -14.29
C CYS A 318 0.36 -0.94 -15.56
N VAL A 319 1.52 -1.36 -16.09
CA VAL A 319 1.61 -2.11 -17.36
C VAL A 319 1.22 -3.58 -17.16
N TRP A 320 1.63 -4.19 -16.04
CA TRP A 320 1.34 -5.60 -15.73
C TRP A 320 -0.16 -5.84 -15.55
N THR A 321 -0.83 -4.97 -14.82
CA THR A 321 -2.27 -5.11 -14.59
C THR A 321 -3.11 -4.65 -15.78
N LEU A 322 -2.50 -4.01 -16.78
CA LEU A 322 -3.17 -3.29 -17.87
C LEU A 322 -4.25 -2.34 -17.33
N ASP A 323 -3.95 -1.64 -16.24
CA ASP A 323 -4.88 -0.72 -15.60
C ASP A 323 -4.87 0.61 -16.34
N TRP A 324 -5.89 0.80 -17.18
CA TRP A 324 -6.03 1.99 -18.01
C TRP A 324 -6.11 3.27 -17.17
N SER A 325 -6.92 3.25 -16.11
CA SER A 325 -7.13 4.40 -15.22
C SER A 325 -5.82 4.81 -14.51
N ALA A 326 -5.04 3.83 -14.06
CA ALA A 326 -3.74 4.05 -13.47
C ALA A 326 -2.75 4.64 -14.48
N GLY A 327 -2.73 4.10 -15.71
CA GLY A 327 -1.91 4.63 -16.79
C GLY A 327 -2.22 6.10 -17.10
N VAL A 328 -3.51 6.44 -17.25
CA VAL A 328 -3.97 7.82 -17.45
C VAL A 328 -3.54 8.70 -16.28
N ARG A 329 -3.80 8.27 -15.04
CA ARG A 329 -3.46 9.02 -13.83
C ARG A 329 -1.97 9.32 -13.72
N LEU A 330 -1.11 8.33 -13.99
CA LEU A 330 0.34 8.53 -13.97
C LEU A 330 0.78 9.56 -15.02
N LEU A 331 0.25 9.45 -16.24
CA LEU A 331 0.54 10.42 -17.30
C LEU A 331 0.03 11.82 -16.95
N GLN A 332 -1.15 11.94 -16.35
CA GLN A 332 -1.68 13.21 -15.84
C GLN A 332 -0.72 13.81 -14.80
N GLU A 333 -0.33 13.05 -13.78
CA GLU A 333 0.54 13.54 -12.70
C GLU A 333 1.90 14.01 -13.21
N ILE A 334 2.54 13.22 -14.10
CA ILE A 334 3.84 13.59 -14.68
C ILE A 334 3.70 14.79 -15.64
N SER A 335 2.61 14.87 -16.40
CA SER A 335 2.35 15.99 -17.32
C SER A 335 1.99 17.29 -16.59
N LYS A 336 1.21 17.20 -15.50
CA LYS A 336 0.85 18.32 -14.62
C LYS A 336 2.10 18.82 -13.90
N HIS A 337 2.95 17.92 -13.41
CA HIS A 337 4.17 18.23 -12.67
C HIS A 337 5.42 17.93 -13.48
N VAL A 338 5.71 18.79 -14.45
CA VAL A 338 6.80 18.65 -15.42
C VAL A 338 8.22 18.50 -14.81
N HIS A 339 8.39 18.88 -13.53
CA HIS A 339 9.63 18.67 -12.76
C HIS A 339 9.75 17.23 -12.22
N LEU A 340 8.64 16.52 -12.00
CA LEU A 340 8.59 15.16 -11.48
C LEU A 340 9.45 14.22 -12.33
N TRP A 341 9.28 14.25 -13.66
CA TRP A 341 10.09 13.45 -14.57
C TRP A 341 11.59 13.73 -14.43
N LYS A 342 11.98 15.00 -14.29
CA LYS A 342 13.38 15.39 -14.11
C LYS A 342 13.93 14.84 -12.79
N VAL A 343 13.15 14.89 -11.71
CA VAL A 343 13.53 14.35 -10.40
C VAL A 343 13.73 12.83 -10.50
N LEU A 344 12.77 12.11 -11.08
CA LEU A 344 12.88 10.65 -11.27
C LEU A 344 14.13 10.27 -12.07
N MET A 345 14.41 10.99 -13.16
CA MET A 345 15.61 10.74 -13.96
C MET A 345 16.90 11.09 -13.21
N LYS A 346 16.90 12.02 -12.26
CA LYS A 346 18.09 12.31 -11.45
C LYS A 346 18.33 11.26 -10.37
N LEU A 347 17.27 10.79 -9.71
CA LEU A 347 17.36 9.85 -8.59
C LEU A 347 17.76 8.42 -9.00
N CYS A 348 17.51 8.04 -10.26
CA CYS A 348 17.69 6.68 -10.74
C CYS A 348 19.06 6.46 -11.41
N ASP A 349 19.57 5.22 -11.32
CA ASP A 349 20.72 4.75 -12.11
C ASP A 349 20.33 4.52 -13.59
N TYR A 350 21.31 4.33 -14.48
CA TYR A 350 21.05 4.17 -15.92
C TYR A 350 20.09 3.01 -16.24
N LYS A 351 20.21 1.88 -15.53
CA LYS A 351 19.33 0.72 -15.73
C LYS A 351 17.89 1.01 -15.31
N THR A 352 17.68 1.66 -14.16
CA THR A 352 16.34 2.06 -13.74
C THR A 352 15.76 3.14 -14.65
N ARG A 353 16.55 4.11 -15.11
CA ARG A 353 16.08 5.11 -16.09
C ARG A 353 15.57 4.45 -17.37
N ALA A 354 16.36 3.54 -17.95
CA ALA A 354 15.97 2.78 -19.13
C ALA A 354 14.65 2.03 -18.91
N HIS A 355 14.53 1.34 -17.77
CA HIS A 355 13.31 0.65 -17.37
C HIS A 355 12.10 1.58 -17.26
N LEU A 356 12.22 2.73 -16.59
CA LEU A 356 11.11 3.67 -16.43
C LEU A 356 10.68 4.28 -17.76
N ILE A 357 11.64 4.60 -18.64
CA ILE A 357 11.36 5.11 -19.99
C ILE A 357 10.61 4.06 -20.80
N ASP A 358 11.08 2.80 -20.78
CA ASP A 358 10.43 1.68 -21.45
C ASP A 358 8.97 1.48 -20.97
N ARG A 359 8.76 1.49 -19.65
CA ARG A 359 7.41 1.40 -19.08
C ARG A 359 6.54 2.60 -19.44
N THR A 360 7.12 3.80 -19.50
CA THR A 360 6.37 5.00 -19.93
C THR A 360 5.90 4.88 -21.37
N TYR A 361 6.73 4.36 -22.28
CA TYR A 361 6.31 4.07 -23.65
C TYR A 361 5.20 3.01 -23.71
N SER A 362 5.30 1.96 -22.89
CA SER A 362 4.25 0.95 -22.78
C SER A 362 2.92 1.54 -22.25
N ILE A 363 2.98 2.48 -21.31
CA ILE A 363 1.79 3.18 -20.80
C ILE A 363 1.19 4.11 -21.87
N PHE A 364 2.02 4.83 -22.64
CA PHE A 364 1.51 5.61 -23.78
C PHE A 364 0.77 4.72 -24.77
N ASP A 365 1.34 3.56 -25.13
CA ASP A 365 0.69 2.61 -26.01
C ASP A 365 -0.61 2.05 -25.42
N MET A 366 -0.59 1.59 -24.17
CA MET A 366 -1.75 1.03 -23.46
C MET A 366 -2.95 1.98 -23.41
N VAL A 367 -2.72 3.29 -23.24
CA VAL A 367 -3.79 4.30 -23.19
C VAL A 367 -4.24 4.73 -24.60
N GLY A 368 -3.62 4.19 -25.65
CA GLY A 368 -3.92 4.53 -27.04
C GLY A 368 -3.29 5.85 -27.50
N MET A 369 -2.24 6.30 -26.79
CA MET A 369 -1.42 7.47 -27.12
C MET A 369 -0.06 7.07 -27.70
N GLY A 370 0.12 5.79 -28.03
CA GLY A 370 1.32 5.23 -28.67
C GLY A 370 1.48 5.68 -30.12
N GLY A 371 2.72 5.68 -30.60
CA GLY A 371 3.08 6.09 -31.96
C GLY A 371 3.50 7.55 -32.08
N ALA A 372 4.36 7.83 -33.06
CA ALA A 372 4.83 9.18 -33.38
C ALA A 372 3.84 10.00 -34.21
N SER A 373 2.97 9.31 -34.95
CA SER A 373 2.17 9.87 -36.06
C SER A 373 0.67 9.96 -35.80
N ARG A 374 0.14 9.38 -34.70
CA ARG A 374 -1.29 9.46 -34.40
C ARG A 374 -1.62 10.81 -33.75
N GLN A 375 -2.26 11.70 -34.49
CA GLN A 375 -2.96 12.85 -33.92
C GLN A 375 -4.04 12.33 -32.97
N ILE A 376 -3.92 12.68 -31.69
CA ILE A 376 -4.94 12.40 -30.69
C ILE A 376 -5.95 13.54 -30.79
N SER A 377 -7.24 13.21 -30.91
CA SER A 377 -8.28 14.23 -30.98
C SER A 377 -8.26 15.12 -29.72
N PRO A 378 -8.47 16.45 -29.86
CA PRO A 378 -8.48 17.38 -28.73
C PRO A 378 -9.58 17.05 -27.72
N GLU A 379 -10.74 16.56 -28.19
CA GLU A 379 -11.86 16.10 -27.36
C GLU A 379 -11.43 14.96 -26.43
N ARG A 380 -10.78 13.92 -26.97
CA ARG A 380 -10.29 12.79 -26.16
C ARG A 380 -9.24 13.21 -25.15
N LEU A 381 -8.46 14.26 -25.43
CA LEU A 381 -7.50 14.80 -24.47
C LEU A 381 -8.20 15.60 -23.36
N ALA A 382 -9.28 16.32 -23.69
CA ALA A 382 -10.11 17.01 -22.71
C ALA A 382 -10.80 16.02 -21.76
N ASP A 383 -11.38 14.93 -22.28
CA ASP A 383 -12.00 13.86 -21.48
C ASP A 383 -11.03 13.21 -20.49
N LEU A 384 -9.75 13.15 -20.85
CA LEU A 384 -8.68 12.61 -20.02
C LEU A 384 -8.04 13.66 -19.12
N GLU A 385 -8.56 14.89 -19.06
CA GLU A 385 -7.95 16.03 -18.34
C GLU A 385 -6.46 16.25 -18.69
N LEU A 386 -6.07 15.94 -19.93
CA LEU A 386 -4.71 16.06 -20.42
C LEU A 386 -4.59 17.23 -21.37
N SER A 387 -3.75 18.21 -21.04
CA SER A 387 -3.41 19.27 -21.98
C SER A 387 -2.51 18.73 -23.09
N SER A 388 -2.94 18.87 -24.37
CA SER A 388 -2.15 18.49 -25.55
C SER A 388 -0.71 19.02 -25.49
N ASN A 389 -0.54 20.30 -25.15
CA ASN A 389 0.76 20.93 -25.00
C ASN A 389 1.62 20.30 -23.88
N LYS A 390 1.02 19.94 -22.74
CA LYS A 390 1.75 19.31 -21.62
C LYS A 390 2.16 17.88 -21.98
N LEU A 391 1.28 17.14 -22.66
CA LEU A 391 1.54 15.78 -23.11
C LEU A 391 2.65 15.73 -24.18
N LEU A 392 2.63 16.63 -25.16
CA LEU A 392 3.70 16.74 -26.16
C LEU A 392 5.05 17.08 -25.51
N LYS A 393 5.07 18.01 -24.56
CA LYS A 393 6.26 18.32 -23.76
C LYS A 393 6.76 17.10 -22.98
N LEU A 394 5.85 16.29 -22.43
CA LEU A 394 6.22 15.05 -21.75
C LEU A 394 6.83 14.04 -22.73
N LYS A 395 6.18 13.76 -23.86
CA LYS A 395 6.69 12.86 -24.90
C LYS A 395 8.10 13.27 -25.35
N ALA A 396 8.29 14.56 -25.67
CA ALA A 396 9.60 15.09 -26.07
C ALA A 396 10.67 14.91 -24.97
N LYS A 397 10.30 15.04 -23.69
CA LYS A 397 11.22 14.82 -22.57
C LYS A 397 11.57 13.36 -22.37
N VAL A 398 10.59 12.46 -22.46
CA VAL A 398 10.84 11.01 -22.37
C VAL A 398 11.79 10.59 -23.51
N THR A 399 11.55 11.07 -24.73
CA THR A 399 12.44 10.82 -25.88
C THR A 399 13.84 11.39 -25.67
N ARG A 400 13.97 12.64 -25.19
CA ARG A 400 15.27 13.22 -24.87
C ARG A 400 16.01 12.44 -23.77
N SER A 401 15.30 11.98 -22.75
CA SER A 401 15.86 11.13 -21.70
C SER A 401 16.33 9.78 -22.24
N ALA A 402 15.62 9.22 -23.22
CA ALA A 402 16.02 7.98 -23.89
C ALA A 402 17.32 8.16 -24.68
N SER A 403 17.43 9.22 -25.49
CA SER A 403 18.64 9.53 -26.27
C SER A 403 19.87 9.83 -25.41
N GLY A 404 19.68 10.22 -24.15
CA GLY A 404 20.77 10.43 -23.19
C GLY A 404 21.28 9.17 -22.49
N LEU A 405 20.73 7.99 -22.81
CA LEU A 405 21.21 6.71 -22.28
C LEU A 405 22.29 6.10 -23.16
N PRO A 406 23.20 5.27 -22.59
CA PRO A 406 24.11 4.45 -23.39
C PRO A 406 23.33 3.61 -24.40
N GLU A 407 23.88 3.44 -25.61
CA GLU A 407 23.20 2.81 -26.75
C GLU A 407 22.60 1.43 -26.42
N TYR A 408 23.34 0.59 -25.69
CA TYR A 408 22.91 -0.73 -25.25
C TYR A 408 21.74 -0.75 -24.23
N LEU A 409 21.36 0.41 -23.68
CA LEU A 409 20.24 0.59 -22.75
C LEU A 409 19.10 1.42 -23.34
N GLN A 410 19.22 1.90 -24.59
CA GLN A 410 18.19 2.76 -25.17
C GLN A 410 16.91 1.96 -25.44
N PRO A 411 15.79 2.31 -24.80
CA PRO A 411 14.54 1.61 -25.03
C PRO A 411 13.93 2.06 -26.37
N THR A 412 13.49 1.09 -27.17
CA THR A 412 12.84 1.34 -28.46
C THR A 412 11.53 2.08 -28.27
N ARG A 413 11.28 3.17 -28.98
CA ARG A 413 9.98 3.89 -28.91
C ARG A 413 8.82 2.99 -29.38
N GLU A 414 9.08 2.22 -30.42
CA GLU A 414 8.19 1.18 -30.94
C GLU A 414 8.21 -0.05 -30.04
N ARG A 415 7.04 -0.67 -29.86
CA ARG A 415 6.85 -1.81 -28.95
C ARG A 415 7.02 -3.14 -29.70
N GLY A 416 7.44 -4.18 -29.00
CA GLY A 416 7.73 -5.49 -29.57
C GLY A 416 9.07 -5.57 -30.31
N SER A 417 9.40 -6.77 -30.83
CA SER A 417 10.61 -6.98 -31.63
C SER A 417 10.65 -6.04 -32.84
N LEU A 418 11.85 -5.59 -33.20
CA LEU A 418 12.10 -4.83 -34.44
C LEU A 418 11.80 -5.68 -35.69
N GLU A 419 11.80 -7.01 -35.55
CA GLU A 419 11.48 -7.97 -36.62
C GLU A 419 9.98 -8.11 -36.88
N LEU A 420 9.11 -7.58 -36.02
CA LEU A 420 7.66 -7.61 -36.24
C LEU A 420 7.27 -6.61 -37.33
N ASN A 421 6.49 -7.07 -38.31
CA ASN A 421 5.81 -6.21 -39.27
C ASN A 421 4.93 -5.16 -38.54
N GLU A 422 4.87 -3.93 -39.06
CA GLU A 422 4.05 -2.84 -38.53
C GLU A 422 2.58 -3.23 -38.32
N ASP A 423 2.00 -4.01 -39.24
CA ASP A 423 0.60 -4.48 -39.13
C ASP A 423 0.39 -5.39 -37.92
N LEU A 424 1.34 -6.30 -37.67
CA LEU A 424 1.32 -7.20 -36.53
C LEU A 424 1.55 -6.43 -35.23
N ARG A 425 2.49 -5.48 -35.24
CA ARG A 425 2.76 -4.58 -34.11
C ARG A 425 1.53 -3.76 -33.74
N GLN A 426 0.83 -3.20 -34.72
CA GLN A 426 -0.41 -2.46 -34.52
C GLN A 426 -1.52 -3.37 -33.99
N SER A 427 -1.63 -4.59 -34.49
CA SER A 427 -2.60 -5.58 -34.03
C SER A 427 -2.37 -5.97 -32.57
N TYR A 428 -1.12 -6.20 -32.17
CA TYR A 428 -0.75 -6.54 -30.79
C TYR A 428 -0.98 -5.38 -29.83
N SER A 429 -0.57 -4.16 -30.20
CA SER A 429 -0.89 -2.93 -29.46
C SER A 429 -2.40 -2.79 -29.25
N ARG A 430 -3.20 -2.96 -30.31
CA ARG A 430 -4.65 -2.84 -30.24
C ARG A 430 -5.29 -3.88 -29.34
N ALA A 431 -4.82 -5.13 -29.39
CA ALA A 431 -5.32 -6.21 -28.53
C ALA A 431 -5.09 -5.89 -27.04
N LEU A 432 -3.92 -5.36 -26.68
CA LEU A 432 -3.59 -4.97 -25.30
C LEU A 432 -4.39 -3.75 -24.83
N GLN A 433 -4.60 -2.75 -25.69
CA GLN A 433 -5.48 -1.60 -25.42
C GLN A 433 -6.92 -2.04 -25.15
N ILE A 434 -7.48 -2.95 -25.97
CA ILE A 434 -8.84 -3.47 -25.80
C ILE A 434 -8.96 -4.23 -24.47
N GLU A 435 -7.98 -5.08 -24.14
CA GLU A 435 -7.96 -5.79 -22.85
C GLU A 435 -7.90 -4.81 -21.67
N SER A 436 -7.11 -3.74 -21.78
CA SER A 436 -7.00 -2.69 -20.75
C SER A 436 -8.34 -1.97 -20.52
N LEU A 437 -8.99 -1.52 -21.60
CA LEU A 437 -10.31 -0.89 -21.53
C LEU A 437 -11.40 -1.83 -21.02
N TRP A 438 -11.36 -3.11 -21.43
CA TRP A 438 -12.31 -4.11 -20.96
C TRP A 438 -12.26 -4.31 -19.45
N LYS A 439 -11.05 -4.28 -18.86
CA LYS A 439 -10.88 -4.36 -17.41
C LYS A 439 -11.48 -3.15 -16.70
N GLU A 440 -11.34 -1.96 -17.27
CA GLU A 440 -11.94 -0.74 -16.71
C GLU A 440 -13.47 -0.80 -16.75
N ILE A 441 -14.06 -1.21 -17.87
CA ILE A 441 -15.52 -1.43 -17.98
C ILE A 441 -15.99 -2.44 -16.92
N THR A 442 -15.24 -3.53 -16.73
CA THR A 442 -15.56 -4.54 -15.72
C THR A 442 -15.49 -3.96 -14.30
N ARG A 443 -14.49 -3.12 -14.00
CA ARG A 443 -14.35 -2.43 -12.72
C ARG A 443 -15.53 -1.51 -12.47
N VAL A 444 -15.86 -0.62 -13.40
CA VAL A 444 -16.99 0.32 -13.30
C VAL A 444 -18.29 -0.43 -13.04
N ARG A 445 -18.56 -1.52 -13.78
CA ARG A 445 -19.74 -2.36 -13.55
C ARG A 445 -19.80 -2.95 -12.15
N LYS A 446 -18.68 -3.45 -11.62
CA LYS A 446 -18.61 -3.98 -10.25
C LYS A 446 -18.81 -2.90 -9.20
N THR A 447 -18.22 -1.72 -9.40
CA THR A 447 -18.41 -0.57 -8.51
C THR A 447 -19.86 -0.13 -8.50
N PHE A 448 -20.49 -0.04 -9.68
CA PHE A 448 -21.91 0.30 -9.80
C PHE A 448 -22.79 -0.73 -9.08
N ALA A 449 -22.58 -2.02 -9.31
CA ALA A 449 -23.33 -3.08 -8.61
C ALA A 449 -23.11 -3.07 -7.09
N SER A 450 -21.91 -2.70 -6.62
CA SER A 450 -21.59 -2.54 -5.19
C SER A 450 -22.32 -1.34 -4.58
N ILE A 451 -22.33 -0.20 -5.29
CA ILE A 451 -23.10 0.99 -4.90
C ILE A 451 -24.58 0.63 -4.85
N GLU A 452 -25.12 0.05 -5.92
CA GLU A 452 -26.51 -0.40 -6.01
C GLU A 452 -26.88 -1.34 -4.85
N SER A 453 -26.04 -2.33 -4.54
CA SER A 453 -26.29 -3.23 -3.43
C SER A 453 -26.20 -2.56 -2.05
N LYS A 454 -25.33 -1.56 -1.87
CA LYS A 454 -25.17 -0.87 -0.58
C LYS A 454 -26.18 0.25 -0.36
N PHE A 455 -26.63 0.90 -1.43
CA PHE A 455 -27.56 2.02 -1.38
C PHE A 455 -29.02 1.61 -1.62
N LEU A 456 -29.28 0.65 -2.51
CA LEU A 456 -30.67 0.28 -2.87
C LEU A 456 -31.18 -0.97 -2.14
N LYS A 457 -30.30 -1.84 -1.63
CA LYS A 457 -30.69 -3.12 -0.98
C LYS A 457 -30.50 -3.16 0.54
N TYR A 458 -29.94 -2.11 1.14
CA TYR A 458 -29.89 -1.96 2.61
C TYR A 458 -31.28 -1.52 3.13
N PRO A 459 -31.68 -1.83 4.38
CA PRO A 459 -32.96 -1.41 4.92
C PRO A 459 -32.94 0.08 5.26
N PHE A 460 -32.79 0.92 4.25
CA PHE A 460 -33.13 2.33 4.37
C PHE A 460 -34.64 2.44 4.56
N THR A 461 -35.06 3.37 5.41
CA THR A 461 -36.48 3.70 5.56
C THR A 461 -37.08 4.04 4.20
N LEU A 462 -38.39 3.83 4.04
CA LEU A 462 -39.08 4.10 2.77
C LEU A 462 -38.85 5.55 2.31
N GLU A 463 -38.77 6.50 3.24
CA GLU A 463 -38.46 7.91 2.99
C GLU A 463 -37.08 8.11 2.37
N VAL A 464 -36.04 7.47 2.92
CA VAL A 464 -34.68 7.59 2.38
C VAL A 464 -34.59 6.96 1.00
N ARG A 465 -35.31 5.85 0.74
CA ARG A 465 -35.38 5.23 -0.59
C ARG A 465 -36.13 6.11 -1.60
N ALA A 466 -37.25 6.71 -1.20
CA ALA A 466 -38.02 7.61 -2.05
C ALA A 466 -37.21 8.87 -2.40
N TRP A 467 -36.55 9.47 -1.41
CA TRP A 467 -35.66 10.62 -1.61
C TRP A 467 -34.48 10.28 -2.54
N MET A 468 -33.84 9.12 -2.36
CA MET A 468 -32.76 8.66 -3.25
C MET A 468 -33.26 8.41 -4.67
N ALA A 469 -34.41 7.76 -4.85
CA ALA A 469 -34.99 7.49 -6.16
C ALA A 469 -35.36 8.79 -6.89
N ASP A 470 -35.96 9.75 -6.17
CA ASP A 470 -36.27 11.08 -6.70
C ASP A 470 -35.00 11.83 -7.12
N ARG A 471 -33.97 11.83 -6.27
CA ARG A 471 -32.68 12.48 -6.58
C ARG A 471 -31.98 11.85 -7.79
N ILE A 472 -31.93 10.51 -7.87
CA ILE A 472 -31.35 9.81 -9.02
C ILE A 472 -32.16 10.07 -10.29
N GLY A 473 -33.50 10.08 -10.19
CA GLY A 473 -34.39 10.39 -11.30
C GLY A 473 -34.18 11.81 -11.82
N HIS A 474 -34.05 12.78 -10.91
CA HIS A 474 -33.79 14.18 -11.24
C HIS A 474 -32.43 14.36 -11.92
N ASP A 475 -31.35 13.80 -11.36
CA ASP A 475 -30.01 13.86 -11.96
C ASP A 475 -29.97 13.15 -13.33
N ALA A 476 -30.71 12.05 -13.51
CA ALA A 476 -30.80 11.34 -14.79
C ALA A 476 -31.55 12.15 -15.85
N LEU A 477 -32.63 12.84 -15.47
CA LEU A 477 -33.37 13.76 -16.32
C LEU A 477 -32.50 14.96 -16.73
N GLU A 478 -31.79 15.55 -15.77
CA GLU A 478 -30.89 16.68 -16.03
C GLU A 478 -29.78 16.28 -17.02
N ARG A 479 -29.16 15.11 -16.81
CA ARG A 479 -28.15 14.56 -17.74
C ARG A 479 -28.74 14.21 -19.11
N SER A 480 -29.95 13.67 -19.16
CA SER A 480 -30.62 13.38 -20.43
C SER A 480 -30.92 14.66 -21.21
N ASN A 481 -31.31 15.73 -20.52
CA ASN A 481 -31.55 17.04 -21.14
C ASN A 481 -30.26 17.69 -21.63
N LEU A 482 -29.18 17.61 -20.83
CA LEU A 482 -27.83 18.01 -21.26
C LEU A 482 -27.40 17.27 -22.53
N LEU A 483 -27.55 15.94 -22.54
CA LEU A 483 -27.19 15.11 -23.69
C LEU A 483 -28.05 15.42 -24.92
N PHE A 484 -29.34 15.70 -24.73
CA PHE A 484 -30.24 16.13 -25.80
C PHE A 484 -29.79 17.47 -26.39
N THR A 485 -29.36 18.40 -25.54
CA THR A 485 -28.88 19.73 -25.94
C THR A 485 -27.56 19.60 -26.70
N GLU A 486 -26.62 18.78 -26.22
CA GLU A 486 -25.35 18.48 -26.90
C GLU A 486 -25.56 17.81 -28.28
N ILE A 487 -26.55 16.92 -28.39
CA ILE A 487 -26.93 16.29 -29.66
C ILE A 487 -27.52 17.33 -30.62
N GLN A 488 -28.38 18.21 -30.13
CA GLN A 488 -29.00 19.25 -30.93
C GLN A 488 -27.96 20.27 -31.43
N GLU A 489 -27.05 20.70 -30.57
CA GLU A 489 -25.91 21.56 -30.92
C GLU A 489 -25.00 20.90 -31.95
N SER A 490 -24.72 19.60 -31.80
CA SER A 490 -23.93 18.83 -32.76
C SER A 490 -24.62 18.72 -34.12
N LEU A 491 -25.93 18.46 -34.15
CA LEU A 491 -26.73 18.39 -35.38
C LEU A 491 -26.80 19.74 -36.12
N GLU A 492 -26.91 20.85 -35.38
CA GLU A 492 -26.84 22.19 -35.95
C GLU A 492 -25.47 22.52 -36.54
N HIS A 493 -24.40 22.06 -35.87
CA HIS A 493 -23.04 22.21 -36.36
C HIS A 493 -22.81 21.41 -37.65
N PHE A 494 -23.31 20.17 -37.72
CA PHE A 494 -23.30 19.35 -38.94
C PHE A 494 -24.14 19.96 -40.06
N GLY A 495 -25.31 20.52 -39.76
CA GLY A 495 -26.16 21.21 -40.74
C GLY A 495 -25.50 22.47 -41.32
N LYS A 496 -24.78 23.25 -40.50
CA LYS A 496 -24.02 24.41 -40.94
C LYS A 496 -22.79 24.01 -41.77
N ALA A 497 -22.11 22.92 -41.43
CA ALA A 497 -20.99 22.38 -42.21
C ALA A 497 -21.43 21.80 -43.57
N ALA A 498 -22.58 21.14 -43.62
CA ALA A 498 -23.17 20.64 -44.86
C ALA A 498 -23.57 21.78 -45.80
N ARG A 499 -24.19 22.85 -45.28
CA ARG A 499 -24.55 24.05 -46.07
C ARG A 499 -23.33 24.80 -46.61
N ARG A 500 -22.22 24.87 -45.86
CA ARG A 500 -20.97 25.49 -46.37
C ARG A 500 -20.38 24.74 -47.56
N ARG A 501 -20.48 23.40 -47.61
CA ARG A 501 -20.03 22.60 -48.77
C ARG A 501 -20.94 22.72 -50.00
N SER A 502 -22.19 23.12 -49.82
CA SER A 502 -23.14 23.35 -50.93
C SER A 502 -22.94 24.69 -51.66
N TYR A 503 -22.15 25.61 -51.08
CA TYR A 503 -21.81 26.91 -51.68
C TYR A 503 -20.37 26.95 -52.26
N GLU A 504 -19.63 25.83 -52.20
CA GLU A 504 -18.27 25.67 -52.77
C GLU A 504 -18.26 24.71 -53.98
N ILE A 505 -19.42 24.37 -54.54
CA ILE A 505 -19.62 23.74 -55.86
C ILE A 505 -20.37 24.75 -56.72
#